data_AF-A0A2H6FKJ2-F1
#
_entry.id   AF-A0A2H6FKJ2-F1
#
_cell.length_a   1.000
_cell.length_b   1.000
_cell.length_c   1.000
_cell.angle_alpha   90.00
_cell.angle_beta   90.00
_cell.angle_gamma   90.00
#
_symmetry.space_group_name_H-M   'P 1'
#
loop_
_entity.id
_entity.type
_entity.pdbx_description
1 polymer ?
#
loop_
_entity_poly.entity_id
_entity_poly.type
_entity_poly.pdbx_seq_one_letter_code
_entity_poly.pdbx_strand_id
1 'polypeptide(L)'
;MGKTSKYLVGFMIAAITLEILDLIFRGYTAVKSWDILRSVIYGKDFVDIFILQYTFGNLLPFTLLLLPRLTVRRLTVALSLVLFGVFMMRWNVVIGGQAFSLTFAGYMHYKMPFIPYNLETFKEGFFGAFIVGIMPFVLFWGINKLTPSLKFK
;
A
#
# COMPACT_ATOMS: atom_id res chain seq x y z
N MET A 1 -11.74 -4.40 23.23
CA MET A 1 -10.63 -3.82 22.44
C MET A 1 -9.79 -2.93 23.33
N GLY A 2 -8.46 -3.12 23.35
CA GLY A 2 -7.56 -2.14 23.99
C GLY A 2 -7.64 -0.77 23.31
N LYS A 3 -7.23 0.30 24.01
CA LYS A 3 -7.31 1.69 23.50
C LYS A 3 -6.69 1.82 22.09
N THR A 4 -5.55 1.20 21.85
CA THR A 4 -4.82 1.20 20.56
C THR A 4 -5.61 0.59 19.41
N SER A 5 -6.34 -0.51 19.64
CA SER A 5 -7.14 -1.17 18.60
C SER A 5 -8.33 -0.31 18.17
N LYS A 6 -8.92 0.47 19.08
CA LYS A 6 -9.99 1.43 18.73
C LYS A 6 -9.47 2.55 17.83
N TYR A 7 -8.27 3.08 18.11
CA TYR A 7 -7.64 4.07 17.25
C TYR A 7 -7.34 3.51 15.85
N LEU A 8 -6.80 2.29 15.77
CA LEU A 8 -6.54 1.64 14.48
C LEU A 8 -7.81 1.52 13.63
N VAL A 9 -8.91 1.03 14.21
CA VAL A 9 -10.19 0.94 13.50
C VAL A 9 -10.69 2.32 13.07
N GLY A 10 -10.56 3.35 13.92
CA GLY A 10 -10.89 4.73 13.55
C GLY A 10 -10.09 5.25 12.35
N PHE A 11 -8.77 5.02 12.34
CA PHE A 11 -7.93 5.40 11.20
C PHE A 11 -8.26 4.60 9.93
N MET A 12 -8.62 3.33 10.06
CA MET A 12 -9.05 2.53 8.92
C MET A 12 -10.36 3.04 8.31
N ILE A 13 -11.33 3.43 9.13
CA ILE A 13 -12.57 4.06 8.64
C ILE A 13 -12.23 5.34 7.87
N ALA A 14 -11.39 6.21 8.45
CA ALA A 14 -10.97 7.44 7.77
C ALA A 14 -10.24 7.16 6.45
N ALA A 15 -9.35 6.17 6.41
CA ALA A 15 -8.62 5.77 5.22
C ALA A 15 -9.57 5.29 4.10
N ILE A 16 -10.48 4.37 4.43
CA ILE A 16 -11.47 3.85 3.47
C ILE A 16 -12.36 4.99 2.95
N THR A 17 -12.79 5.91 3.82
CA THR A 17 -13.58 7.08 3.41
C THR A 17 -12.84 7.96 2.41
N LEU A 18 -11.57 8.30 2.70
CA LEU A 18 -10.76 9.12 1.79
C LEU A 18 -10.50 8.42 0.45
N GLU A 19 -10.32 7.11 0.47
CA GLU A 19 -10.05 6.30 -0.72
C GLU A 19 -11.27 6.18 -1.63
N ILE A 20 -12.47 6.02 -1.06
CA ILE A 20 -13.73 6.06 -1.82
C ILE A 20 -13.95 7.47 -2.39
N LEU A 21 -13.66 8.51 -1.62
CA LEU A 21 -13.78 9.89 -2.08
C LEU A 21 -12.85 10.15 -3.28
N ASP A 22 -11.61 9.67 -3.23
CA ASP A 22 -10.65 9.74 -4.34
C ASP A 22 -11.16 8.98 -5.58
N LEU A 23 -11.71 7.77 -5.40
CA LEU A 23 -12.32 6.99 -6.48
C LEU A 23 -13.46 7.75 -7.17
N ILE A 24 -14.34 8.38 -6.38
CA ILE A 24 -15.46 9.18 -6.91
C ILE A 24 -14.93 10.40 -7.69
N PHE A 25 -13.94 11.12 -7.15
CA PHE A 25 -13.35 12.28 -7.83
C PHE A 25 -12.66 11.89 -9.15
N ARG A 26 -11.95 10.77 -9.18
CA ARG A 26 -11.35 10.23 -10.42
C ARG A 26 -12.41 9.82 -11.42
N GLY A 27 -13.49 9.18 -10.96
CA GLY A 27 -14.64 8.84 -11.80
C GLY A 27 -15.31 10.06 -12.43
N TYR A 28 -15.43 11.16 -11.67
CA TYR A 28 -16.01 12.41 -12.15
C TYR A 28 -15.09 13.19 -13.11
N THR A 29 -13.77 13.18 -12.87
CA THR A 29 -12.80 13.87 -13.74
C THR A 29 -12.50 13.09 -15.03
N ALA A 30 -12.76 11.78 -15.07
CA ALA A 30 -12.56 10.91 -16.23
C ALA A 30 -13.61 11.06 -17.37
N VAL A 31 -14.50 12.05 -17.30
CA VAL A 31 -15.61 12.25 -18.26
C VAL A 31 -15.15 12.53 -19.72
N LYS A 32 -13.86 12.80 -19.97
CA LYS A 32 -13.31 12.91 -21.35
C LYS A 32 -12.71 11.63 -21.96
N SER A 33 -12.52 10.54 -21.19
CA SER A 33 -11.79 9.34 -21.64
C SER A 33 -12.35 8.02 -21.07
N TRP A 34 -13.66 7.99 -20.78
CA TRP A 34 -14.34 6.93 -20.06
C TRP A 34 -14.25 5.53 -20.71
N ASP A 35 -14.24 5.44 -22.05
CA ASP A 35 -14.14 4.17 -22.76
C ASP A 35 -12.77 3.48 -22.62
N ILE A 36 -11.69 4.28 -22.60
CA ILE A 36 -10.33 3.73 -22.46
C ILE A 36 -10.07 3.36 -20.99
N LEU A 37 -10.54 4.19 -20.05
CA LEU A 37 -10.41 3.92 -18.62
C LEU A 37 -11.12 2.61 -18.21
N ARG A 38 -12.30 2.34 -18.78
CA ARG A 38 -13.06 1.10 -18.53
C ARG A 38 -12.31 -0.14 -19.02
N SER A 39 -11.68 -0.09 -20.19
CA SER A 39 -10.94 -1.25 -20.73
C SER A 39 -9.71 -1.62 -19.88
N VAL A 40 -9.07 -0.64 -19.24
CA VAL A 40 -7.85 -0.84 -18.44
C VAL A 40 -8.15 -1.19 -17.00
N ILE A 41 -9.11 -0.49 -16.38
CA ILE A 41 -9.55 -0.76 -15.00
C ILE A 41 -10.12 -2.17 -14.87
N TYR A 42 -10.79 -2.71 -15.89
CA TYR A 42 -11.34 -4.08 -15.87
C TYR A 42 -10.38 -5.14 -16.42
N GLY A 43 -9.31 -4.74 -17.12
CA GLY A 43 -8.38 -5.66 -17.77
C GLY A 43 -7.17 -6.02 -16.90
N LYS A 44 -6.32 -5.03 -16.58
CA LYS A 44 -4.97 -5.27 -16.03
C LYS A 44 -4.83 -4.87 -14.56
N ASP A 45 -5.44 -3.74 -14.18
CA ASP A 45 -5.30 -3.18 -12.83
C ASP A 45 -6.50 -3.51 -11.92
N PHE A 46 -7.52 -4.21 -12.44
CA PHE A 46 -8.69 -4.64 -11.69
C PHE A 46 -8.30 -5.47 -10.46
N VAL A 47 -7.42 -6.45 -10.68
CA VAL A 47 -7.00 -7.38 -9.65
C VAL A 47 -6.21 -6.65 -8.55
N ASP A 48 -5.28 -5.78 -8.94
CA ASP A 48 -4.43 -5.07 -7.99
C ASP A 48 -5.22 -4.06 -7.14
N ILE A 49 -6.21 -3.38 -7.74
CA ILE A 49 -7.01 -2.35 -7.06
C ILE A 49 -8.20 -2.98 -6.32
N PHE A 50 -9.08 -3.72 -7.00
CA PHE A 50 -10.30 -4.26 -6.36
C PHE A 50 -10.03 -5.47 -5.48
N ILE A 51 -9.19 -6.40 -5.92
CA ILE A 51 -8.95 -7.64 -5.17
C ILE A 51 -7.87 -7.40 -4.11
N LEU A 52 -6.67 -7.00 -4.51
CA LEU A 52 -5.55 -6.91 -3.57
C LEU A 52 -5.63 -5.70 -2.63
N GLN A 53 -5.94 -4.50 -3.13
CA GLN A 53 -6.03 -3.30 -2.29
C GLN A 53 -7.36 -3.24 -1.51
N TYR A 54 -8.50 -3.16 -2.20
CA TYR A 54 -9.79 -2.98 -1.50
C TYR A 54 -10.22 -4.21 -0.69
N THR A 55 -10.10 -5.42 -1.24
CA THR A 55 -10.57 -6.63 -0.54
C THR A 55 -9.55 -7.11 0.50
N PHE A 56 -8.31 -7.39 0.10
CA PHE A 56 -7.29 -7.91 1.01
C PHE A 56 -6.65 -6.83 1.91
N GLY A 57 -6.44 -5.63 1.40
CA GLY A 57 -5.78 -4.54 2.13
C GLY A 57 -6.68 -3.73 3.08
N ASN A 58 -7.99 -3.63 2.78
CA ASN A 58 -8.93 -2.84 3.56
C ASN A 58 -10.05 -3.68 4.18
N LEU A 59 -10.84 -4.40 3.38
CA LEU A 59 -12.05 -5.09 3.84
C LEU A 59 -11.72 -6.26 4.80
N LEU A 60 -10.77 -7.11 4.44
CA LEU A 60 -10.33 -8.25 5.27
C LEU A 60 -9.77 -7.82 6.63
N PRO A 61 -8.79 -6.90 6.72
CA PRO A 61 -8.29 -6.47 8.02
C PRO A 61 -9.35 -5.73 8.83
N PHE A 62 -10.23 -4.96 8.18
CA PHE A 62 -11.32 -4.26 8.87
C PHE A 62 -12.31 -5.23 9.51
N THR A 63 -12.75 -6.25 8.77
CA THR A 63 -13.64 -7.29 9.30
C THR A 63 -12.97 -8.12 10.40
N LEU A 64 -11.71 -8.49 10.23
CA LEU A 64 -10.93 -9.22 11.25
C LEU A 64 -10.77 -8.43 12.55
N LEU A 65 -10.64 -7.11 12.46
CA LEU A 65 -10.53 -6.23 13.63
C LEU A 65 -11.89 -5.99 14.32
N LEU A 66 -13.01 -6.02 13.58
CA LEU A 66 -14.34 -5.82 14.17
C LEU A 66 -14.89 -7.06 14.91
N LEU A 67 -14.44 -8.27 14.55
CA LEU A 67 -14.95 -9.49 15.14
C LEU A 67 -14.64 -9.60 16.65
N PRO A 68 -15.60 -10.07 17.48
CA PRO A 68 -15.38 -10.28 18.90
C PRO A 68 -14.38 -11.42 19.14
N ARG A 69 -13.59 -11.32 20.23
CA ARG A 69 -12.52 -12.25 20.63
C ARG A 69 -11.28 -12.23 19.72
N LEU A 70 -10.63 -11.06 19.63
CA LEU A 70 -9.32 -10.92 19.00
C LEU A 70 -8.25 -11.74 19.71
N THR A 71 -7.77 -12.79 19.03
CA THR A 71 -6.60 -13.57 19.43
C THR A 71 -5.34 -12.92 18.86
N VAL A 72 -4.18 -13.14 19.52
CA VAL A 72 -2.88 -12.60 19.07
C VAL A 72 -2.58 -12.99 17.62
N ARG A 73 -2.85 -14.24 17.23
CA ARG A 73 -2.66 -14.72 15.84
C ARG A 73 -3.48 -13.92 14.82
N ARG A 74 -4.75 -13.63 15.13
CA ARG A 74 -5.62 -12.83 14.25
C ARG A 74 -5.18 -11.38 14.17
N LEU A 75 -4.73 -10.81 15.29
CA LEU A 75 -4.20 -9.45 15.33
C LEU A 75 -2.96 -9.31 14.45
N THR A 76 -2.01 -10.24 14.54
CA THR A 76 -0.80 -10.23 13.70
C THR A 76 -1.17 -10.28 12.22
N VAL A 77 -2.07 -11.19 11.84
CA VAL A 77 -2.53 -11.31 10.44
C VAL A 77 -3.23 -10.02 9.98
N ALA A 78 -4.12 -9.45 10.80
CA ALA A 78 -4.82 -8.21 10.45
C ALA A 78 -3.83 -7.05 10.28
N LEU A 79 -2.84 -6.89 11.17
CA LEU A 79 -1.82 -5.84 11.06
C LEU A 79 -0.94 -6.02 9.82
N SER A 80 -0.54 -7.26 9.50
CA SER A 80 0.20 -7.55 8.26
C SER A 80 -0.61 -7.20 7.02
N LEU A 81 -1.92 -7.49 7.01
CA LEU A 81 -2.81 -7.14 5.92
C LEU A 81 -3.03 -5.63 5.79
N VAL A 82 -3.09 -4.89 6.91
CA VAL A 82 -3.14 -3.41 6.88
C VAL A 82 -1.86 -2.84 6.25
N LEU A 83 -0.68 -3.32 6.66
CA LEU A 83 0.59 -2.89 6.06
C LEU A 83 0.64 -3.20 4.56
N PHE A 84 0.16 -4.38 4.17
CA PHE A 84 0.03 -4.75 2.77
C PHE A 84 -0.92 -3.81 2.02
N GLY A 85 -2.08 -3.48 2.58
CA GLY A 85 -3.02 -2.51 2.00
C GLY A 85 -2.40 -1.13 1.78
N VAL A 86 -1.67 -0.61 2.77
CA VAL A 86 -0.95 0.67 2.64
C VAL A 86 0.12 0.60 1.55
N PHE A 87 0.85 -0.51 1.46
CA PHE A 87 1.80 -0.73 0.38
C PHE A 87 1.12 -0.73 -0.99
N MET A 88 0.01 -1.45 -1.14
CA MET A 88 -0.74 -1.51 -2.40
C MET A 88 -1.34 -0.15 -2.78
N MET A 89 -1.85 0.64 -1.83
CA MET A 89 -2.28 2.01 -2.13
C MET A 89 -1.15 2.83 -2.77
N ARG A 90 0.06 2.71 -2.24
CA ARG A 90 1.22 3.46 -2.76
C ARG A 90 1.70 2.91 -4.09
N TRP A 91 1.73 1.59 -4.23
CA TRP A 91 2.08 0.93 -5.47
C TRP A 91 1.10 1.31 -6.60
N ASN A 92 -0.20 1.20 -6.37
CA ASN A 92 -1.22 1.44 -7.38
C ASN A 92 -1.28 2.92 -7.79
N VAL A 93 -1.05 3.87 -6.88
CA VAL A 93 -0.99 5.29 -7.24
C VAL A 93 0.24 5.63 -8.08
N VAL A 94 1.41 5.07 -7.75
CA VAL A 94 2.67 5.39 -8.45
C VAL A 94 2.80 4.58 -9.74
N ILE A 95 2.81 3.24 -9.65
CA ILE A 95 3.01 2.34 -10.78
C ILE A 95 1.79 2.31 -11.68
N GLY A 96 0.58 2.25 -11.11
CA GLY A 96 -0.65 2.37 -11.89
C GLY A 96 -0.71 3.72 -12.61
N GLY A 97 -0.35 4.82 -11.95
CA GLY A 97 -0.25 6.14 -12.57
C GLY A 97 0.79 6.24 -13.70
N GLN A 98 1.94 5.58 -13.55
CA GLN A 98 3.03 5.56 -14.55
C GLN A 98 2.80 4.58 -15.71
N ALA A 99 1.97 3.55 -15.51
CA ALA A 99 1.62 2.58 -16.55
C ALA A 99 0.73 3.20 -17.64
N PHE A 100 0.03 4.31 -17.34
CA PHE A 100 -0.72 5.11 -18.30
C PHE A 100 0.21 6.05 -19.08
N SER A 101 0.48 5.73 -20.35
CA SER A 101 1.09 6.69 -21.27
C SER A 101 0.06 7.76 -21.66
N LEU A 102 0.34 9.03 -21.35
CA LEU A 102 -0.49 10.19 -21.72
C LEU A 102 -0.75 10.30 -23.24
N THR A 103 0.10 9.66 -24.06
CA THR A 103 -0.01 9.64 -25.53
C THR A 103 -0.86 8.50 -26.08
N PHE A 104 -1.44 7.63 -25.23
CA PHE A 104 -2.26 6.47 -25.65
C PHE A 104 -1.56 5.51 -26.64
N ALA A 105 -0.24 5.62 -26.80
CA ALA A 105 0.54 4.87 -27.80
C ALA A 105 0.92 3.43 -27.35
N GLY A 106 0.48 3.00 -26.17
CA GLY A 106 0.75 1.68 -25.61
C GLY A 106 0.95 1.70 -24.09
N TYR A 107 0.93 0.51 -23.47
CA TYR A 107 1.15 0.33 -22.03
C TYR A 107 2.63 0.13 -21.72
N MET A 108 3.16 0.91 -20.79
CA MET A 108 4.53 0.71 -20.29
C MET A 108 4.52 -0.40 -19.23
N HIS A 109 5.19 -1.52 -19.52
CA HIS A 109 5.39 -2.58 -18.54
C HIS A 109 6.61 -2.27 -17.68
N TYR A 110 6.39 -1.84 -16.44
CA TYR A 110 7.45 -1.76 -15.46
C TYR A 110 7.93 -3.17 -15.10
N LYS A 111 9.17 -3.51 -15.48
CA LYS A 111 9.86 -4.71 -15.00
C LYS A 111 10.85 -4.29 -13.94
N MET A 112 10.58 -4.63 -12.68
CA MET A 112 11.54 -4.42 -11.61
C MET A 112 12.79 -5.28 -11.87
N PRO A 113 13.98 -4.68 -11.97
CA PRO A 113 15.21 -5.45 -12.13
C PRO A 113 15.57 -6.12 -10.82
N PHE A 114 15.58 -7.45 -10.81
CA PHE A 114 15.98 -8.27 -9.65
C PHE A 114 17.49 -8.41 -9.56
N ILE A 115 18.20 -8.48 -10.69
CA ILE A 115 19.66 -8.57 -10.77
C ILE A 115 20.18 -7.23 -11.30
N PRO A 116 20.91 -6.46 -10.47
CA PRO A 116 21.42 -5.15 -10.87
C PRO A 116 22.66 -5.33 -11.76
N TYR A 117 22.63 -4.76 -12.97
CA TYR A 117 23.79 -4.71 -13.88
C TYR A 117 24.50 -3.35 -13.84
N ASN A 118 23.85 -2.31 -13.28
CA ASN A 118 24.35 -0.94 -13.14
C ASN A 118 23.89 -0.32 -11.82
N LEU A 119 24.53 0.80 -11.42
CA LEU A 119 24.22 1.52 -10.17
C LEU A 119 22.81 2.12 -10.16
N GLU A 120 22.28 2.52 -11.32
CA GLU A 120 20.90 3.01 -11.48
C GLU A 120 19.90 1.87 -11.31
N THR A 121 20.17 0.73 -11.93
CA THR A 121 19.38 -0.51 -11.80
C THR A 121 19.37 -1.04 -10.35
N PHE A 122 20.42 -0.78 -9.57
CA PHE A 122 20.45 -1.09 -8.15
C PHE A 122 19.52 -0.18 -7.33
N LYS A 123 19.51 1.13 -7.63
CA LYS A 123 18.67 2.12 -6.94
C LYS A 123 17.17 1.95 -7.26
N GLU A 124 16.85 1.63 -8.50
CA GLU A 124 15.47 1.42 -8.96
C GLU A 124 14.98 -0.02 -8.77
N GLY A 125 15.89 -0.95 -8.50
CA GLY A 125 15.59 -2.37 -8.33
C GLY A 125 15.19 -2.76 -6.91
N PHE A 126 14.99 -4.06 -6.73
CA PHE A 126 14.59 -4.67 -5.44
C PHE A 126 15.53 -4.29 -4.30
N PHE A 127 16.84 -4.27 -4.55
CA PHE A 127 17.86 -3.99 -3.53
C PHE A 127 17.80 -2.55 -3.00
N GLY A 128 17.53 -1.56 -3.87
CA GLY A 128 17.32 -0.17 -3.45
C GLY A 128 16.11 -0.05 -2.52
N ALA A 129 14.98 -0.65 -2.90
CA ALA A 129 13.78 -0.68 -2.07
C ALA A 129 14.03 -1.41 -0.73
N PHE A 130 14.77 -2.52 -0.74
CA PHE A 130 15.11 -3.29 0.45
C PHE A 130 15.97 -2.50 1.45
N ILE A 131 16.98 -1.76 0.96
CA ILE A 131 17.81 -0.89 1.80
C ILE A 131 16.96 0.18 2.46
N VAL A 132 16.08 0.84 1.71
CA VAL A 132 15.17 1.86 2.25
C VAL A 132 14.21 1.24 3.28
N GLY A 133 13.73 0.02 3.04
CA GLY A 133 12.89 -0.72 3.98
C GLY A 133 13.59 -1.08 5.31
N ILE A 134 14.90 -1.36 5.26
CA ILE A 134 15.71 -1.67 6.44
C ILE A 134 16.16 -0.40 7.19
N MET A 135 16.32 0.71 6.48
CA MET A 135 16.76 2.00 7.03
C MET A 135 16.10 2.40 8.35
N PRO A 136 14.75 2.37 8.52
CA PRO A 136 14.12 2.75 9.79
C PRO A 136 14.55 1.87 10.98
N PHE A 137 14.83 0.58 10.76
CA PHE A 137 15.31 -0.32 11.82
C PHE A 137 16.74 -0.02 12.23
N VAL A 138 17.60 0.29 11.26
CA VAL A 138 19.00 0.68 11.51
C VAL A 138 19.05 2.03 12.24
N LEU A 139 18.23 3.00 11.82
CA LEU A 139 18.09 4.28 12.50
C LEU A 139 17.57 4.09 13.92
N PHE A 140 16.57 3.25 14.13
CA PHE A 140 16.07 2.95 15.46
C PHE A 140 17.16 2.33 16.36
N TRP A 141 17.94 1.40 15.84
CA TRP A 141 19.08 0.82 16.56
C TRP A 141 20.14 1.87 16.91
N GLY A 142 20.48 2.76 15.97
CA GLY A 142 21.44 3.84 16.20
C GLY A 142 20.95 4.86 17.23
N ILE A 143 19.69 5.29 17.13
CA ILE A 143 19.06 6.22 18.08
C ILE A 143 19.01 5.60 19.47
N ASN A 144 18.62 4.34 19.60
CA ASN A 144 18.56 3.66 20.90
C ASN A 144 19.94 3.58 21.61
N LYS A 145 21.04 3.62 20.84
CA LYS A 145 22.40 3.66 21.40
C LYS A 145 22.79 5.05 21.91
N LEU A 146 22.26 6.12 21.31
CA LEU A 146 22.53 7.52 21.67
C LEU A 146 21.61 8.01 22.79
N THR A 147 20.32 7.69 22.72
CA THR A 147 19.33 7.99 23.74
C THR A 147 18.77 6.65 24.23
N PRO A 148 19.07 6.21 25.47
CA PRO A 148 18.45 5.01 26.04
C PRO A 148 16.97 5.29 26.28
N SER A 149 16.19 5.17 25.21
CA SER A 149 14.77 5.53 25.15
C SER A 149 13.88 4.46 25.81
N LEU A 150 14.47 3.33 26.16
CA LEU A 150 13.83 2.25 26.91
C LEU A 150 14.52 2.14 28.28
N LYS A 151 14.17 3.04 29.21
CA LYS A 151 14.29 2.69 30.63
C LYS A 151 13.37 1.50 30.85
N PHE A 152 13.95 0.30 30.93
CA PHE A 152 13.27 -0.86 31.50
C PHE A 152 12.78 -0.46 32.89
N LYS A 153 11.46 -0.44 33.06
CA LYS A 153 10.82 -0.40 34.37
C LYS A 153 9.87 -1.58 34.45
#